data_AF-A0A564ZMM4-F1
#
_entry.id   AF-A0A564ZMM4-F1
#
_cell.length_a   1.000
_cell.length_b   1.000
_cell.length_c   1.000
_cell.angle_alpha   90.00
_cell.angle_beta   90.00
_cell.angle_gamma   90.00
#
_symmetry.space_group_name_H-M   'P 1'
#
loop_
_entity.id
_entity.type
_entity.pdbx_description
1 polymer ?
#
loop_
_entity_poly.entity_id
_entity_poly.type
_entity_poly.pdbx_seq_one_letter_code
_entity_poly.pdbx_strand_id
1 'polypeptide(L)'
;MQERILGLESEYGLISSSVGGRVNLSVESALGYLFEKVVSRQRGTNDFLRNGARLYQDTGCHPEYATPECDNPRDLVIHDKAGERIVEELLLSAEEKLHENGIYCEIYIFKNNTDSVGNTYGCHENYLVQRGVNFHKLAEQLIPFFVTRQVFAGAGKVLRTRMGNHYYMSQRAQHIYQEISGATTSSRGIINTRDEPHAD
;
A
#
# COMPACT_ATOMS: atom_id res chain seq x y z
N MET A 1 -20.06 -0.45 -19.46
CA MET A 1 -19.52 0.44 -18.42
C MET A 1 -18.83 1.57 -19.17
N GLN A 2 -19.03 2.85 -18.81
CA GLN A 2 -18.23 3.92 -19.42
C GLN A 2 -16.76 3.72 -19.01
N GLU A 3 -15.84 3.89 -19.95
CA GLU A 3 -14.40 3.87 -19.70
C GLU A 3 -14.05 4.93 -18.65
N ARG A 4 -13.32 4.52 -17.61
CA ARG A 4 -12.86 5.40 -16.53
C ARG A 4 -11.47 4.95 -16.12
N ILE A 5 -10.56 5.91 -15.98
CA ILE A 5 -9.23 5.61 -15.45
C ILE A 5 -9.31 5.28 -13.95
N LEU A 6 -8.65 4.18 -13.61
CA LEU A 6 -8.53 3.59 -12.28
C LEU A 6 -7.05 3.42 -11.94
N GLY A 7 -6.71 3.51 -10.66
CA GLY A 7 -5.39 3.19 -10.16
C GLY A 7 -5.45 2.61 -8.74
N LEU A 8 -4.45 1.82 -8.37
CA LEU A 8 -4.25 1.33 -7.02
C LEU A 8 -2.86 1.70 -6.53
N GLU A 9 -2.77 2.11 -5.27
CA GLU A 9 -1.52 2.30 -4.55
C GLU A 9 -1.50 1.33 -3.37
N SER A 10 -0.54 0.41 -3.34
CA SER A 10 -0.41 -0.59 -2.28
C SER A 10 0.89 -0.40 -1.52
N GLU A 11 0.78 -0.04 -0.24
CA GLU A 11 1.88 -0.07 0.72
C GLU A 11 2.04 -1.49 1.27
N TYR A 12 3.28 -1.96 1.36
CA TYR A 12 3.60 -3.27 1.91
C TYR A 12 4.20 -3.15 3.31
N GLY A 13 3.69 -3.93 4.26
CA GLY A 13 4.33 -4.10 5.56
C GLY A 13 5.66 -4.84 5.40
N LEU A 14 6.71 -4.39 6.07
CA LEU A 14 8.03 -5.00 6.00
C LEU A 14 8.59 -5.25 7.41
N ILE A 15 9.04 -6.47 7.67
CA ILE A 15 9.79 -6.82 8.89
C ILE A 15 11.03 -7.61 8.52
N SER A 16 12.06 -7.50 9.36
CA SER A 16 13.21 -8.40 9.32
C SER A 16 13.28 -9.24 10.59
N SER A 17 13.73 -10.48 10.47
CA SER A 17 13.93 -11.38 11.60
C SER A 17 15.33 -11.98 11.54
N SER A 18 16.08 -11.88 12.63
CA SER A 18 17.39 -12.53 12.72
C SER A 18 17.24 -14.06 12.77
N VAL A 19 17.97 -14.77 11.91
CA VAL A 19 18.09 -16.22 12.03
C VAL A 19 19.19 -16.52 13.05
N GLY A 20 18.82 -17.04 14.22
CA GLY A 20 19.77 -17.40 15.27
C GLY A 20 20.33 -16.24 16.12
N GLY A 21 19.63 -15.09 16.15
CA GLY A 21 19.87 -14.04 17.15
C GLY A 21 21.05 -13.09 16.88
N ARG A 22 21.62 -13.08 15.67
CA ARG A 22 22.88 -12.37 15.41
C ARG A 22 22.74 -10.93 14.89
N VAL A 23 21.71 -10.57 14.10
CA VAL A 23 21.44 -9.18 13.65
C VAL A 23 19.96 -8.99 13.28
N ASN A 24 19.28 -8.00 13.89
CA ASN A 24 18.00 -7.49 13.37
C ASN A 24 18.29 -6.28 12.47
N LEU A 25 17.84 -6.29 11.22
CA LEU A 25 17.94 -5.13 10.36
C LEU A 25 16.85 -4.12 10.74
N SER A 26 17.19 -2.82 10.72
CA SER A 26 16.16 -1.79 10.73
C SER A 26 15.31 -1.88 9.46
N VAL A 27 14.09 -1.36 9.49
CA VAL A 27 13.19 -1.31 8.32
C VAL A 27 13.85 -0.56 7.18
N GLU A 28 14.53 0.55 7.46
CA GLU A 28 15.26 1.36 6.48
C GLU A 28 16.41 0.58 5.85
N SER A 29 17.13 -0.21 6.65
CA SER A 29 18.23 -1.03 6.14
C SER A 29 17.71 -2.12 5.21
N ALA A 30 16.65 -2.82 5.61
CA ALA A 30 16.00 -3.83 4.78
C ALA A 30 15.42 -3.25 3.48
N LEU A 31 14.81 -2.07 3.54
CA LEU A 31 14.37 -1.32 2.35
C LEU A 31 15.54 -0.95 1.44
N GLY A 32 16.67 -0.55 2.00
CA GLY A 32 17.88 -0.25 1.23
C GLY A 32 18.31 -1.44 0.37
N TYR A 33 18.30 -2.65 0.92
CA TYR A 33 18.55 -3.88 0.16
C TYR A 33 17.46 -4.17 -0.87
N LEU A 34 16.18 -3.99 -0.52
CA LEU A 34 15.05 -4.22 -1.41
C LEU A 34 15.10 -3.33 -2.67
N PHE A 35 15.46 -2.07 -2.50
CA PHE A 35 15.50 -1.08 -3.57
C PHE A 35 16.84 -1.03 -4.32
N GLU A 36 17.88 -1.77 -3.90
CA GLU A 36 19.23 -1.70 -4.48
C GLU A 36 19.24 -1.94 -6.00
N LYS A 37 18.43 -2.88 -6.50
CA LYS A 37 18.30 -3.16 -7.95
C LYS A 37 17.44 -2.16 -8.71
N VAL A 38 16.51 -1.48 -8.03
CA VAL A 38 15.54 -0.56 -8.65
C VAL A 38 16.11 0.85 -8.74
N VAL A 39 16.91 1.26 -7.77
CA VAL A 39 17.51 2.60 -7.72
C VAL A 39 18.52 2.72 -8.86
N SER A 40 18.05 3.21 -10.01
CA SER A 40 18.93 3.90 -10.93
C SER A 40 19.63 5.00 -10.12
N ARG A 41 20.97 5.04 -10.13
CA ARG A 41 21.82 5.90 -9.30
C ARG A 41 21.52 7.42 -9.38
N GLN A 42 20.50 7.84 -10.13
CA GLN A 42 20.15 9.23 -10.43
C GLN A 42 18.83 9.72 -9.81
N ARG A 43 17.90 8.87 -9.32
CA ARG A 43 16.54 9.33 -8.90
C ARG A 43 16.05 8.93 -7.50
N GLY A 44 16.86 8.25 -6.70
CA GLY A 44 16.48 7.83 -5.35
C GLY A 44 15.54 6.62 -5.33
N THR A 45 14.88 6.35 -4.20
CA THR A 45 13.94 5.22 -4.00
C THR A 45 12.57 5.46 -4.63
N ASN A 46 12.53 6.03 -5.84
CA ASN A 46 11.30 6.36 -6.56
C ASN A 46 11.53 6.24 -8.06
N ASP A 47 10.97 5.19 -8.68
CA ASP A 47 11.17 4.92 -10.10
C ASP A 47 9.87 4.49 -10.80
N PHE A 48 9.82 4.76 -12.11
CA PHE A 48 8.76 4.26 -12.99
C PHE A 48 9.26 3.01 -13.70
N LEU A 49 8.47 1.95 -13.63
CA LEU A 49 8.79 0.65 -14.19
C LEU A 49 8.36 0.57 -15.66
N ARG A 50 8.91 -0.41 -16.38
CA ARG A 50 8.62 -0.62 -17.81
C ARG A 50 7.15 -0.91 -18.10
N ASN A 51 6.41 -1.42 -17.13
CA ASN A 51 4.98 -1.69 -17.24
C ASN A 51 4.11 -0.44 -16.95
N GLY A 52 4.71 0.74 -16.77
CA GLY A 52 4.03 2.00 -16.45
C GLY A 52 3.72 2.19 -14.96
N ALA A 53 3.93 1.18 -14.12
CA ALA A 53 3.76 1.30 -12.68
C ALA A 53 4.83 2.22 -12.07
N ARG A 54 4.56 2.72 -10.87
CA ARG A 54 5.54 3.43 -10.05
C ARG A 54 5.87 2.59 -8.82
N LEU A 55 7.15 2.45 -8.50
CA LEU A 55 7.61 1.76 -7.30
C LEU A 55 8.48 2.72 -6.50
N TYR A 56 8.13 2.95 -5.23
CA TYR A 56 8.83 3.91 -4.40
C TYR A 56 8.80 3.58 -2.91
N GLN A 57 9.65 4.24 -2.14
CA GLN A 57 9.57 4.24 -0.68
C GLN A 57 8.66 5.37 -0.23
N ASP A 58 7.58 5.03 0.49
CA ASP A 58 6.71 6.04 1.08
C ASP A 58 7.33 6.67 2.35
N THR A 59 6.78 7.83 2.72
CA THR A 59 7.04 8.58 3.96
C THR A 59 6.96 7.70 5.21
N GLY A 60 6.13 6.65 5.21
CA GLY A 60 6.03 5.67 6.29
C GLY A 60 7.15 4.64 6.37
N CYS A 61 8.17 4.70 5.50
CA CYS A 61 9.17 3.64 5.31
C CYS A 61 8.52 2.30 4.92
N HIS A 62 7.61 2.33 3.94
CA HIS A 62 7.06 1.14 3.30
C HIS A 62 7.49 1.10 1.82
N PRO A 63 7.75 -0.09 1.25
CA PRO A 63 7.73 -0.23 -0.20
C PRO A 63 6.29 0.01 -0.67
N GLU A 64 6.12 0.86 -1.66
CA GLU A 64 4.82 1.19 -2.23
C GLU A 64 4.86 0.99 -3.75
N TYR A 65 3.85 0.26 -4.25
CA TYR A 65 3.64 0.03 -5.66
C TYR A 65 2.33 0.68 -6.10
N ALA A 66 2.41 1.61 -7.04
CA ALA A 66 1.27 2.20 -7.71
C ALA A 66 1.12 1.59 -9.11
N THR A 67 -0.06 1.06 -9.42
CA THR A 67 -0.36 0.49 -10.75
C THR A 67 -0.22 1.55 -11.84
N PRO A 68 0.05 1.18 -13.11
CA PRO A 68 -0.27 2.07 -14.21
C PRO A 68 -1.77 2.40 -14.24
N GLU A 69 -2.12 3.45 -14.94
CA GLU A 69 -3.50 3.81 -15.24
C GLU A 69 -4.19 2.69 -16.02
N CYS A 70 -5.32 2.20 -15.49
CA CYS A 70 -6.12 1.15 -16.12
C CYS A 70 -7.52 1.69 -16.42
N ASP A 71 -8.11 1.35 -17.56
CA ASP A 71 -9.47 1.80 -17.93
C ASP A 71 -10.57 0.78 -17.55
N ASN A 72 -10.17 -0.38 -17.03
CA ASN A 72 -11.07 -1.43 -16.59
C ASN A 72 -10.57 -2.17 -15.34
N PRO A 73 -11.48 -2.71 -14.49
CA PRO A 73 -11.09 -3.35 -13.24
C PRO A 73 -10.28 -4.64 -13.41
N ARG A 74 -10.44 -5.36 -14.52
CA ARG A 74 -9.72 -6.62 -14.74
C ARG A 74 -8.24 -6.36 -14.95
N ASP A 75 -7.90 -5.38 -15.76
CA ASP A 75 -6.52 -4.98 -16.01
C ASP A 75 -5.89 -4.34 -14.77
N LEU A 76 -6.67 -3.57 -14.01
CA LEU A 76 -6.23 -3.06 -12.70
C LEU A 76 -5.81 -4.18 -11.76
N VAL A 77 -6.60 -5.25 -11.65
CA VAL A 77 -6.26 -6.42 -10.83
C VAL A 77 -5.03 -7.15 -11.38
N ILE A 78 -4.89 -7.27 -12.71
CA ILE A 78 -3.70 -7.87 -13.32
C ILE A 78 -2.44 -7.09 -12.94
N HIS A 79 -2.48 -5.75 -13.02
CA HIS A 79 -1.36 -4.89 -12.69
C HIS A 79 -1.05 -4.85 -11.19
N ASP A 80 -2.07 -4.91 -10.34
CA ASP A 80 -1.92 -5.06 -8.89
C ASP A 80 -1.20 -6.36 -8.52
N LYS A 81 -1.60 -7.48 -9.15
CA LYS A 81 -0.95 -8.79 -8.96
C LYS A 81 0.44 -8.85 -9.57
N ALA A 82 0.68 -8.13 -10.66
CA ALA A 82 2.04 -7.95 -11.19
C ALA A 82 2.95 -7.23 -10.19
N GLY A 83 2.41 -6.24 -9.45
CA GLY A 83 3.13 -5.57 -8.36
C GLY A 83 3.60 -6.53 -7.28
N GLU A 84 2.76 -7.48 -6.87
CA GLU A 84 3.15 -8.52 -5.89
C GLU A 84 4.34 -9.37 -6.39
N ARG A 85 4.37 -9.73 -7.68
CA ARG A 85 5.48 -10.48 -8.28
C ARG A 85 6.77 -9.68 -8.38
N ILE A 86 6.66 -8.39 -8.72
CA ILE A 86 7.82 -7.50 -8.75
C ILE A 86 8.42 -7.37 -7.35
N VAL A 87 7.60 -7.16 -6.33
CA VAL A 87 8.07 -7.05 -4.94
C VAL A 87 8.68 -8.36 -4.44
N GLU A 88 8.11 -9.52 -4.82
CA GLU A 88 8.67 -10.84 -4.54
C GLU A 88 10.06 -11.04 -5.19
N GLU A 89 10.25 -10.62 -6.44
CA GLU A 89 11.55 -10.67 -7.12
C GLU A 89 12.61 -9.78 -6.44
N LEU A 90 12.20 -8.61 -5.95
CA LEU A 90 13.07 -7.71 -5.19
C LEU A 90 13.46 -8.30 -3.84
N LEU A 91 12.52 -8.96 -3.16
CA LEU A 91 12.79 -9.66 -1.91
C LEU A 91 13.86 -10.74 -2.10
N LEU A 92 13.70 -11.61 -3.09
CA LEU A 92 14.68 -12.65 -3.40
C LEU A 92 16.07 -12.05 -3.68
N SER A 93 16.10 -10.96 -4.45
CA SER A 93 17.34 -10.24 -4.76
C SER A 93 18.00 -9.63 -3.51
N ALA A 94 17.21 -9.11 -2.58
CA ALA A 94 17.68 -8.54 -1.33
C ALA A 94 18.27 -9.63 -0.42
N GLU A 95 17.61 -10.78 -0.30
CA GLU A 95 18.07 -11.91 0.51
C GLU A 95 19.37 -12.52 -0.03
N GLU A 96 19.50 -12.67 -1.35
CA GLU A 96 20.77 -13.04 -2.00
C GLU A 96 21.88 -12.08 -1.60
N LYS A 97 21.62 -10.77 -1.65
CA LYS A 97 22.61 -9.75 -1.35
C LYS A 97 23.00 -9.70 0.12
N LEU A 98 22.04 -9.93 1.01
CA LEU A 98 22.28 -10.06 2.45
C LEU A 98 23.22 -11.23 2.73
N HIS A 99 22.96 -12.39 2.12
CA HIS A 99 23.82 -13.56 2.25
C HIS A 99 25.23 -13.31 1.71
N GLU A 100 25.38 -12.65 0.56
CA GLU A 100 26.69 -12.24 0.01
C GLU A 100 27.47 -11.35 0.98
N ASN A 101 26.78 -10.47 1.70
CA ASN A 101 27.36 -9.57 2.70
C ASN A 101 27.58 -10.25 4.07
N GLY A 102 27.31 -11.55 4.20
CA GLY A 102 27.45 -12.30 5.44
C GLY A 102 26.39 -11.96 6.51
N ILE A 103 25.28 -11.34 6.10
CA ILE A 103 24.15 -10.99 6.97
C ILE A 103 23.10 -12.09 6.85
N TYR A 104 22.81 -12.75 7.97
CA TYR A 104 21.83 -13.84 8.04
C TYR A 104 20.55 -13.36 8.70
N CYS A 105 19.62 -12.87 7.89
CA CYS A 105 18.28 -12.47 8.31
C CYS A 105 17.28 -12.79 7.21
N GLU A 106 16.04 -13.02 7.62
CA GLU A 106 14.90 -13.20 6.71
C GLU A 106 14.12 -11.88 6.65
N ILE A 107 13.69 -11.50 5.45
CA ILE A 107 12.80 -10.35 5.26
C ILE A 107 11.41 -10.89 4.93
N TYR A 108 10.40 -10.37 5.61
CA TYR A 108 9.01 -10.69 5.33
C TYR A 108 8.28 -9.45 4.83
N ILE A 109 7.54 -9.62 3.74
CA ILE A 109 6.73 -8.58 3.12
C ILE A 109 5.26 -9.00 3.20
N PHE A 110 4.40 -8.08 3.64
CA PHE A 110 2.99 -8.32 3.83
C PHE A 110 2.15 -7.33 3.05
N LYS A 111 1.22 -7.84 2.25
CA LYS A 111 0.15 -7.02 1.67
C LYS A 111 -1.07 -7.06 2.58
N ASN A 112 -1.00 -6.31 3.67
CA ASN A 112 -2.06 -6.13 4.66
C ASN A 112 -2.13 -4.63 5.05
N ASN A 113 -2.79 -4.29 6.16
CA ASN A 113 -3.00 -2.88 6.52
C ASN A 113 -2.64 -2.51 7.96
N THR A 114 -2.19 -3.45 8.78
CA THR A 114 -1.82 -3.18 10.16
C THR A 114 -0.70 -4.08 10.63
N ASP A 115 0.21 -3.55 11.45
CA ASP A 115 1.21 -4.35 12.15
C ASP A 115 0.72 -4.82 13.54
N SER A 116 1.60 -5.49 14.27
CA SER A 116 1.34 -6.03 15.60
C SER A 116 1.32 -4.97 16.71
N VAL A 117 1.90 -3.80 16.49
CA VAL A 117 1.93 -2.69 17.46
C VAL A 117 0.80 -1.68 17.26
N GLY A 118 0.04 -1.82 16.18
CA GLY A 118 -1.16 -1.03 15.89
C GLY A 118 -0.95 0.10 14.90
N ASN A 119 0.21 0.19 14.23
CA ASN A 119 0.36 1.08 13.08
C ASN A 119 -0.46 0.56 11.90
N THR A 120 -0.68 1.44 10.93
CA THR A 120 -1.49 1.14 9.75
C THR A 120 -0.88 1.73 8.48
N TYR A 121 -1.11 1.04 7.38
CA TYR A 121 -0.69 1.40 6.03
C TYR A 121 -1.80 1.10 5.02
N GLY A 122 -1.72 1.79 3.87
CA GLY A 122 -2.81 1.93 2.92
C GLY A 122 -2.84 0.91 1.79
N CYS A 123 -4.05 0.63 1.32
CA CYS A 123 -4.31 0.30 -0.07
C CYS A 123 -5.28 1.38 -0.56
N HIS A 124 -4.83 2.28 -1.43
CA HIS A 124 -5.61 3.40 -1.93
C HIS A 124 -6.17 3.09 -3.32
N GLU A 125 -7.39 3.56 -3.56
CA GLU A 125 -8.07 3.44 -4.84
C GLU A 125 -8.25 4.82 -5.45
N ASN A 126 -7.79 4.99 -6.67
CA ASN A 126 -7.89 6.22 -7.45
C ASN A 126 -8.91 6.04 -8.57
N TYR A 127 -9.86 6.98 -8.66
CA TYR A 127 -10.93 6.96 -9.66
C TYR A 127 -10.99 8.32 -10.35
N LEU A 128 -10.70 8.37 -11.66
CA LEU A 128 -10.86 9.59 -12.44
C LEU A 128 -12.34 10.02 -12.43
N VAL A 129 -12.61 11.28 -12.12
CA VAL A 129 -13.96 11.88 -12.14
C VAL A 129 -13.97 13.13 -12.99
N GLN A 130 -15.13 13.45 -13.58
CA GLN A 130 -15.27 14.69 -14.34
C GLN A 130 -15.24 15.89 -13.40
N ARG A 131 -14.47 16.92 -13.76
CA ARG A 131 -14.30 18.14 -12.95
C ARG A 131 -15.60 18.90 -12.67
N GLY A 132 -16.59 18.80 -13.57
CA GLY A 132 -17.90 19.44 -13.41
C GLY A 132 -18.82 18.78 -12.38
N VAL A 133 -18.45 17.62 -11.82
CA VAL A 133 -19.26 16.93 -10.81
C VAL A 133 -19.18 17.69 -9.49
N ASN A 134 -20.32 17.86 -8.83
CA ASN A 134 -20.35 18.41 -7.47
C ASN A 134 -19.73 17.39 -6.49
N PHE A 135 -18.54 17.71 -5.99
CA PHE A 135 -17.77 16.84 -5.10
C PHE A 135 -18.56 16.44 -3.84
N HIS A 136 -19.22 17.39 -3.17
CA HIS A 136 -19.95 17.09 -1.94
C HIS A 136 -21.11 16.13 -2.18
N LYS A 137 -21.85 16.32 -3.29
CA LYS A 137 -22.93 15.41 -3.68
C LYS A 137 -22.39 14.01 -4.03
N LEU A 138 -21.24 13.94 -4.68
CA LEU A 138 -20.57 12.65 -4.97
C LEU A 138 -20.17 11.95 -3.66
N ALA A 139 -19.55 12.68 -2.74
CA ALA A 139 -19.11 12.15 -1.45
C ALA A 139 -20.29 11.64 -0.60
N GLU A 140 -21.37 12.42 -0.50
CA GLU A 140 -22.59 12.05 0.22
C GLU A 140 -23.19 10.73 -0.27
N GLN A 141 -23.10 10.46 -1.58
CA GLN A 141 -23.59 9.23 -2.19
C GLN A 141 -22.63 8.04 -2.04
N LEU A 142 -21.31 8.27 -2.11
CA LEU A 142 -20.30 7.21 -2.05
C LEU A 142 -19.97 6.76 -0.63
N ILE A 143 -19.98 7.66 0.35
CA ILE A 143 -19.59 7.35 1.73
C ILE A 143 -20.41 6.20 2.32
N PRO A 144 -21.76 6.16 2.23
CA PRO A 144 -22.53 5.03 2.75
C PRO A 144 -22.14 3.68 2.12
N PHE A 145 -21.84 3.68 0.82
CA PHE A 145 -21.33 2.50 0.12
C PHE A 145 -19.94 2.11 0.63
N PHE A 146 -19.01 3.06 0.76
CA PHE A 146 -17.66 2.80 1.26
C PHE A 146 -17.61 2.36 2.74
N VAL A 147 -18.54 2.83 3.57
CA VAL A 147 -18.66 2.37 4.96
C VAL A 147 -19.14 0.91 5.02
N THR A 148 -20.04 0.51 4.13
CA THR A 148 -20.67 -0.83 4.15
C THR A 148 -19.93 -1.87 3.31
N ARG A 149 -19.12 -1.47 2.32
CA ARG A 149 -18.41 -2.41 1.43
C ARG A 149 -17.48 -3.38 2.14
N GLN A 150 -17.02 -3.05 3.34
CA GLN A 150 -16.18 -3.94 4.17
C GLN A 150 -16.84 -5.30 4.47
N VAL A 151 -18.17 -5.41 4.33
CA VAL A 151 -18.89 -6.69 4.48
C VAL A 151 -18.47 -7.71 3.42
N PHE A 152 -18.15 -7.27 2.20
CA PHE A 152 -17.72 -8.15 1.11
C PHE A 152 -16.26 -7.96 0.68
N ALA A 153 -15.64 -6.82 0.98
CA ALA A 153 -14.26 -6.48 0.60
C ALA A 153 -13.28 -6.50 1.80
N GLY A 154 -13.75 -6.78 3.02
CA GLY A 154 -12.91 -6.79 4.21
C GLY A 154 -11.93 -7.96 4.24
N ALA A 155 -10.63 -7.67 4.45
CA ALA A 155 -9.58 -8.69 4.54
C ALA A 155 -9.51 -9.42 5.89
N GLY A 156 -10.30 -9.00 6.89
CA GLY A 156 -10.34 -9.61 8.22
C GLY A 156 -9.14 -9.25 9.11
N LYS A 157 -9.37 -9.14 10.43
CA LYS A 157 -8.32 -9.01 11.47
C LYS A 157 -8.75 -9.70 12.74
N VAL A 158 -7.81 -10.35 13.43
CA VAL A 158 -8.00 -10.73 14.84
C VAL A 158 -7.30 -9.68 15.72
N LEU A 159 -8.06 -9.04 16.60
CA LEU A 159 -7.53 -8.11 17.59
C LEU A 159 -7.62 -8.74 18.98
N ARG A 160 -6.49 -8.80 19.67
CA ARG A 160 -6.41 -9.25 21.06
C ARG A 160 -6.69 -8.07 21.98
N THR A 161 -7.76 -8.18 22.77
CA THR A 161 -8.15 -7.21 23.79
C THR A 161 -8.04 -7.83 25.18
N ARG A 162 -8.25 -7.03 26.23
CA ARG A 162 -8.37 -7.55 27.60
C ARG A 162 -9.53 -8.53 27.78
N MET A 163 -10.54 -8.46 26.90
CA MET A 163 -11.73 -9.32 26.93
C MET A 163 -11.57 -10.59 26.09
N GLY A 164 -10.43 -10.78 25.41
CA GLY A 164 -10.16 -11.94 24.56
C GLY A 164 -9.83 -11.53 23.12
N ASN A 165 -9.89 -12.51 22.22
CA ASN A 165 -9.62 -12.31 20.80
C ASN A 165 -10.94 -12.03 20.07
N HIS A 166 -10.97 -10.96 19.29
CA HIS A 166 -12.15 -10.56 18.51
C HIS A 166 -11.82 -10.50 17.02
N TYR A 167 -12.73 -11.00 16.21
CA TYR A 167 -12.64 -10.88 14.75
C TYR A 167 -13.31 -9.59 14.27
N TYR A 168 -12.62 -8.86 13.40
CA TYR A 168 -13.11 -7.67 12.72
C TYR A 168 -13.07 -7.89 11.21
N MET A 169 -14.08 -7.42 10.48
CA MET A 169 -14.15 -7.58 9.03
C MET A 169 -13.11 -6.72 8.29
N SER A 170 -12.84 -5.51 8.78
CA SER A 170 -11.89 -4.56 8.19
C SER A 170 -10.66 -4.37 9.06
N GLN A 171 -9.47 -4.43 8.45
CA GLN A 171 -8.22 -4.03 9.09
C GLN A 171 -8.10 -2.50 9.23
N ARG A 172 -8.76 -1.73 8.34
CA ARG A 172 -8.60 -0.28 8.23
C ARG A 172 -9.61 0.54 9.01
N ALA A 173 -10.81 0.00 9.28
CA ALA A 173 -11.92 0.77 9.83
C ALA A 173 -11.60 1.50 11.15
N GLN A 174 -10.78 0.91 12.03
CA GLN A 174 -10.38 1.53 13.31
C GLN A 174 -9.42 2.72 13.14
N HIS A 175 -8.89 2.92 11.94
CA HIS A 175 -7.88 3.93 11.61
C HIS A 175 -8.39 5.04 10.68
N ILE A 176 -9.69 5.03 10.34
CA ILE A 176 -10.37 6.08 9.57
C ILE A 176 -11.23 6.90 10.53
N TYR A 177 -11.01 8.22 10.55
CA TYR A 177 -11.61 9.10 11.56
C TYR A 177 -12.48 10.21 10.99
N GLN A 178 -12.39 10.45 9.68
CA GLN A 178 -13.09 11.52 8.99
C GLN A 178 -13.82 10.97 7.78
N GLU A 179 -14.88 11.66 7.35
CA GLU A 179 -15.53 11.38 6.07
C GLU A 179 -14.65 11.82 4.90
N ILE A 180 -14.11 13.03 5.00
CA ILE A 180 -13.38 13.71 3.94
C ILE A 180 -12.11 14.35 4.55
N SER A 181 -10.95 14.19 3.91
CA SER A 181 -9.70 14.78 4.40
C SER A 181 -8.64 14.90 3.31
N GLY A 182 -7.77 15.91 3.40
CA GLY A 182 -6.55 15.97 2.56
C GLY A 182 -5.36 15.19 3.13
N ALA A 183 -5.44 14.71 4.37
CA ALA A 183 -4.34 14.03 5.07
C ALA A 183 -4.42 12.50 4.92
N THR A 184 -3.27 11.86 4.67
CA THR A 184 -3.15 10.40 4.53
C THR A 184 -2.67 9.69 5.81
N THR A 185 -2.08 10.42 6.77
CA THR A 185 -1.41 9.82 7.95
C THR A 185 -1.98 10.21 9.33
N SER A 186 -2.68 11.35 9.47
CA SER A 186 -3.25 11.80 10.75
C SER A 186 -4.79 11.76 10.73
N SER A 187 -5.41 12.73 10.06
CA SER A 187 -6.86 12.89 9.95
C SER A 187 -7.44 12.06 8.80
N ARG A 188 -7.19 10.74 8.76
CA ARG A 188 -7.54 9.90 7.60
C ARG A 188 -9.03 9.94 7.28
N GLY A 189 -9.36 10.39 6.07
CA GLY A 189 -10.70 10.45 5.52
C GLY A 189 -11.09 9.17 4.77
N ILE A 190 -12.40 8.94 4.58
CA ILE A 190 -12.90 7.93 3.64
C ILE A 190 -12.59 8.37 2.20
N ILE A 191 -12.77 9.66 1.90
CA ILE A 191 -12.43 10.26 0.59
C ILE A 191 -11.30 11.27 0.80
N ASN A 192 -10.23 11.11 0.02
CA ASN A 192 -9.12 12.06 0.02
C ASN A 192 -9.40 13.23 -0.94
N THR A 193 -9.09 14.47 -0.53
CA THR A 193 -9.31 15.69 -1.32
C THR A 193 -8.05 16.28 -1.95
N ARG A 194 -6.96 15.52 -2.03
CA ARG A 194 -5.72 15.97 -2.70
C ARG A 194 -6.04 16.22 -4.19
N ASP A 195 -5.81 17.44 -4.63
CA ASP A 195 -6.11 17.89 -6.00
C ASP A 195 -4.85 17.82 -6.88
N GLU A 196 -4.46 16.59 -7.22
CA GLU A 196 -3.33 16.27 -8.11
C GLU A 196 -3.85 15.34 -9.22
N PRO A 197 -4.67 15.85 -10.18
CA PRO A 197 -5.49 15.01 -11.04
C PRO A 197 -4.72 14.17 -12.06
N HIS A 198 -3.45 14.50 -12.32
CA HIS A 198 -2.61 13.90 -13.36
C HIS A 198 -3.31 13.82 -14.75
N ALA A 199 -4.25 14.73 -14.99
CA ALA A 199 -5.06 14.88 -16.19
C ALA A 199 -5.51 16.35 -16.34
N ASP A 200 -5.95 16.73 -17.54
CA ASP A 200 -6.43 18.08 -17.89
C ASP A 200 -7.87 18.37 -17.40
#